data_AF-A0AAD9ZCJ3-F1
#
_entry.id   AF-A0AAD9ZCJ3-F1
#
_cell.length_a   1.000
_cell.length_b   1.000
_cell.length_c   1.000
_cell.angle_alpha   90.00
_cell.angle_beta   90.00
_cell.angle_gamma   90.00
#
_symmetry.space_group_name_H-M   'P 1'
#
loop_
_entity.id
_entity.type
_entity.pdbx_description
1 polymer ?
#
loop_
_entity_poly.entity_id
_entity_poly.type
_entity_poly.pdbx_seq_one_letter_code
_entity_poly.pdbx_strand_id
1 'polypeptide(L)'
;METSSLGSLKNLKRIAPNESVTIKVTNIVKDRSLKGRFRDTSYPSNCVPFYLYGAPNDLKHRPHPRPGAKHPTTSNNVNLSLDKTPSPAALAKGAVLLVHGISEAAMQPFHVGPGEEHRVTVYEDAKDAGTLGQGIVDVDEKKLIGKGKLTLGEAKYVDSVQMNKDPFGLKEGDEKFKAWKKIFDQIGKELE
;
A
#
# COMPACT_ATOMS: atom_id res chain seq x y z
N MET A 1 -27.12 -3.03 -37.72
CA MET A 1 -26.21 -1.95 -37.29
C MET A 1 -26.26 -1.93 -35.77
N GLU A 2 -25.34 -2.68 -35.15
CA GLU A 2 -25.08 -2.65 -33.70
C GLU A 2 -24.41 -1.31 -33.35
N THR A 3 -24.56 -0.71 -32.18
CA THR A 3 -24.04 -1.14 -30.87
C THR A 3 -24.65 -0.20 -29.81
N SER A 4 -25.30 -0.73 -28.77
CA SER A 4 -24.75 -1.15 -27.46
C SER A 4 -25.05 -0.11 -26.37
N SER A 5 -25.98 -0.51 -25.52
CA SER A 5 -26.45 0.20 -24.35
C SER A 5 -25.40 0.21 -23.23
N LEU A 6 -25.35 1.32 -22.49
CA LEU A 6 -24.67 1.41 -21.21
C LEU A 6 -25.25 0.37 -20.23
N GLY A 7 -24.46 -0.64 -19.90
CA GLY A 7 -24.78 -1.64 -18.89
C GLY A 7 -24.74 -1.06 -17.48
N SER A 8 -25.92 -1.02 -16.87
CA SER A 8 -26.22 -0.64 -15.49
C SER A 8 -25.43 -1.48 -14.45
N LEU A 9 -24.63 -0.82 -13.61
CA LEU A 9 -23.87 -1.40 -12.48
C LEU A 9 -24.74 -1.84 -11.28
N LYS A 10 -26.01 -2.23 -11.49
CA LYS A 10 -26.97 -2.49 -10.40
C LYS A 10 -26.93 -3.93 -9.83
N ASN A 11 -26.08 -4.83 -10.34
CA ASN A 11 -26.15 -6.26 -10.01
C ASN A 11 -24.84 -6.86 -9.47
N LEU A 12 -24.16 -6.20 -8.53
CA LEU A 12 -23.18 -6.89 -7.69
C LEU A 12 -23.92 -7.56 -6.52
N LYS A 13 -24.33 -8.82 -6.72
CA LYS A 13 -24.81 -9.68 -5.62
C LYS A 13 -23.69 -9.79 -4.59
N ARG A 14 -23.96 -9.39 -3.34
CA ARG A 14 -23.16 -9.81 -2.20
C ARG A 14 -23.17 -11.34 -2.15
N ILE A 15 -21.99 -11.95 -2.30
CA ILE A 15 -21.78 -13.38 -2.08
C ILE A 15 -22.24 -13.69 -0.65
N ALA A 16 -23.14 -14.65 -0.49
CA ALA A 16 -23.59 -15.07 0.83
C ALA A 16 -22.41 -15.69 1.59
N PRO A 17 -22.33 -15.55 2.92
CA PRO A 17 -21.13 -15.89 3.71
C PRO A 17 -20.63 -17.35 3.62
N ASN A 18 -21.32 -18.24 2.91
CA ASN A 18 -21.00 -19.68 2.77
C ASN A 18 -20.88 -20.15 1.31
N GLU A 19 -20.79 -19.26 0.32
CA GLU A 19 -20.51 -19.68 -1.07
C GLU A 19 -19.01 -19.91 -1.27
N SER A 20 -18.65 -21.08 -1.82
CA SER A 20 -17.27 -21.40 -2.15
C SER A 20 -16.83 -20.64 -3.41
N VAL A 21 -15.73 -19.91 -3.30
CA VAL A 21 -15.10 -19.21 -4.43
C VAL A 21 -13.84 -19.95 -4.83
N THR A 22 -13.79 -20.41 -6.08
CA THR A 22 -12.57 -20.97 -6.66
C THR A 22 -11.68 -19.85 -7.16
N ILE A 23 -10.54 -19.67 -6.52
CA ILE A 23 -9.53 -18.67 -6.90
C ILE A 23 -8.47 -19.36 -7.76
N LYS A 24 -8.30 -18.90 -9.00
CA LYS A 24 -7.18 -19.27 -9.86
C LYS A 24 -6.26 -18.06 -10.01
N VAL A 25 -5.03 -18.20 -9.53
CA VAL A 25 -3.99 -17.18 -9.74
C VAL A 25 -3.58 -17.24 -11.22
N THR A 26 -3.92 -16.19 -11.96
CA THR A 26 -3.62 -16.10 -13.40
C THR A 26 -2.29 -15.39 -13.67
N ASN A 27 -1.97 -14.37 -12.88
CA ASN A 27 -0.75 -13.58 -13.03
C ASN A 27 -0.28 -13.04 -11.67
N ILE A 28 1.03 -13.00 -11.48
CA ILE A 28 1.69 -12.37 -10.32
C ILE A 28 2.22 -11.02 -10.78
N VAL A 29 1.62 -9.93 -10.28
CA VAL A 29 2.06 -8.56 -10.60
C VAL A 29 3.26 -8.18 -9.74
N LYS A 30 3.22 -8.47 -8.43
CA LYS A 30 4.32 -8.29 -7.47
C LYS A 30 4.29 -9.39 -6.42
N ASP A 31 5.43 -10.01 -6.18
CA ASP A 31 5.70 -10.92 -5.07
C ASP A 31 7.05 -10.53 -4.45
N ARG A 32 6.99 -9.66 -3.43
CA ARG A 32 8.16 -9.12 -2.76
C ARG A 32 8.24 -9.69 -1.36
N SER A 33 9.40 -10.26 -1.01
CA SER A 33 9.59 -10.77 0.34
C SER A 33 9.56 -9.65 1.37
N LEU A 34 8.70 -9.81 2.38
CA LEU A 34 8.60 -8.91 3.52
C LEU A 34 9.45 -9.37 4.71
N LYS A 35 10.46 -10.22 4.50
CA LYS A 35 11.33 -10.64 5.61
C LYS A 35 12.30 -9.52 5.97
N GLY A 36 12.63 -9.38 7.26
CA GLY A 36 13.51 -8.33 7.82
C GLY A 36 14.75 -8.03 6.95
N ARG A 37 15.48 -9.08 6.57
CA ARG A 37 16.71 -9.01 5.75
C ARG A 37 16.53 -8.48 4.31
N PHE A 38 15.31 -8.40 3.81
CA PHE A 38 14.97 -7.99 2.44
C PHE A 38 14.16 -6.69 2.41
N ARG A 39 14.23 -5.91 3.49
CA ARG A 39 13.61 -4.60 3.62
C ARG A 39 14.69 -3.51 3.60
N ASP A 40 14.29 -2.30 3.22
CA ASP A 40 15.14 -1.12 3.35
C ASP A 40 15.35 -0.77 4.82
N THR A 41 16.50 -0.21 5.14
CA THR A 41 16.87 0.21 6.51
C THR A 41 16.24 1.53 6.92
N SER A 42 15.73 2.32 5.98
CA SER A 42 15.14 3.64 6.24
C SER A 42 13.91 3.92 5.38
N TYR A 43 13.04 4.81 5.88
CA TYR A 43 11.94 5.36 5.10
C TYR A 43 12.45 6.41 4.12
N PRO A 44 11.85 6.52 2.92
CA PRO A 44 12.07 7.64 2.04
C PRO A 44 11.70 8.94 2.77
N SER A 45 12.62 9.90 2.75
CA SER A 45 12.48 11.16 3.47
C SER A 45 11.57 12.16 2.78
N ASN A 46 11.41 12.08 1.45
CA ASN A 46 10.76 13.11 0.64
C ASN A 46 9.62 12.61 -0.25
N CYS A 47 9.33 11.31 -0.20
CA CYS A 47 8.25 10.73 -0.99
C CYS A 47 7.61 9.53 -0.31
N VAL A 48 6.49 9.09 -0.87
CA VAL A 48 5.80 7.85 -0.48
C VAL A 48 5.64 6.97 -1.73
N PRO A 49 6.25 5.78 -1.76
CA PRO A 49 6.22 4.89 -2.92
C PRO A 49 5.01 3.95 -2.89
N PHE A 50 4.37 3.82 -4.04
CA PHE A 50 3.26 2.92 -4.31
C PHE A 50 3.52 2.12 -5.59
N TYR A 51 2.97 0.91 -5.66
CA TYR A 51 2.80 0.24 -6.95
C TYR A 51 1.51 0.72 -7.61
N LEU A 52 1.57 1.03 -8.90
CA LEU A 52 0.43 1.38 -9.74
C LEU A 52 0.19 0.24 -10.75
N TYR A 53 -0.96 -0.42 -10.67
CA TYR A 53 -1.30 -1.55 -11.54
C TYR A 53 -2.80 -1.58 -11.86
N GLY A 54 -3.18 -2.35 -12.88
CA GLY A 54 -4.58 -2.49 -13.30
C GLY A 54 -4.82 -1.96 -14.71
N ALA A 55 -6.09 -1.71 -15.03
CA ALA A 55 -6.46 -1.12 -16.31
C ALA A 55 -6.44 0.43 -16.20
N PRO A 56 -6.26 1.17 -17.30
CA PRO A 56 -6.26 2.64 -17.27
C PRO A 56 -7.50 3.26 -16.59
N ASN A 57 -8.63 2.56 -16.57
CA ASN A 57 -9.89 3.00 -15.95
C ASN A 57 -10.21 2.32 -14.59
N ASP A 58 -9.36 1.41 -14.11
CA ASP A 58 -9.47 0.72 -12.82
C ASP A 58 -8.06 0.57 -12.22
N LEU A 59 -7.45 1.73 -11.91
CA LEU A 59 -6.12 1.82 -11.35
C LEU A 59 -6.15 1.49 -9.87
N LYS A 60 -5.35 0.50 -9.49
CA LYS A 60 -5.18 0.06 -8.11
C LYS A 60 -3.78 0.47 -7.66
N HIS A 61 -3.69 0.85 -6.39
CA HIS A 61 -2.40 1.10 -5.78
C HIS A 61 -2.22 0.34 -4.49
N ARG A 62 -0.98 -0.04 -4.20
CA ARG A 62 -0.58 -0.65 -2.92
C ARG A 62 0.77 -0.09 -2.49
N PRO A 63 0.94 0.39 -1.25
CA PRO A 63 2.23 0.81 -0.75
C PRO A 63 3.12 -0.39 -0.52
N HIS A 64 4.41 -0.11 -0.48
CA HIS A 64 5.41 -1.10 -0.14
C HIS A 64 5.29 -1.52 1.34
N PRO A 65 5.17 -2.81 1.68
CA PRO A 65 5.08 -3.23 3.08
C PRO A 65 6.48 -3.28 3.75
N ARG A 66 6.68 -2.62 4.90
CA ARG A 66 7.95 -2.56 5.67
C ARG A 66 7.74 -2.79 7.18
N PRO A 67 8.79 -3.10 7.99
CA PRO A 67 8.68 -3.19 9.44
C PRO A 67 8.51 -1.80 10.04
N GLY A 68 7.52 -1.65 10.91
CA GLY A 68 7.07 -0.35 11.39
C GLY A 68 6.34 0.46 10.32
N ALA A 69 6.11 -0.09 9.11
CA ALA A 69 5.31 0.58 8.11
C ALA A 69 3.90 0.38 8.57
N LYS A 70 3.37 1.43 9.19
CA LYS A 70 2.26 1.18 10.06
C LYS A 70 1.01 0.74 9.25
N HIS A 71 0.96 0.92 7.91
CA HIS A 71 -0.29 1.05 7.13
C HIS A 71 -0.16 0.60 5.65
N PRO A 72 -0.58 -0.61 5.24
CA PRO A 72 -0.96 -0.88 3.85
C PRO A 72 -2.25 -0.11 3.52
N THR A 73 -2.11 0.90 2.68
CA THR A 73 -3.23 1.65 2.09
C THR A 73 -3.48 1.17 0.67
N THR A 74 -4.53 0.40 0.43
CA THR A 74 -4.96 0.11 -0.94
C THR A 74 -6.16 0.99 -1.26
N SER A 75 -6.21 1.62 -2.43
CA SER A 75 -7.48 2.15 -2.92
C SER A 75 -7.73 1.73 -4.37
N ASN A 76 -9.00 1.42 -4.62
CA ASN A 76 -9.52 0.89 -5.88
C ASN A 76 -10.20 1.98 -6.72
N ASN A 77 -10.14 3.24 -6.29
CA ASN A 77 -10.74 4.34 -7.03
C ASN A 77 -9.80 5.54 -6.96
N VAL A 78 -8.86 5.57 -7.90
CA VAL A 78 -7.81 6.58 -7.98
C VAL A 78 -8.03 7.40 -9.23
N ASN A 79 -8.10 8.72 -9.08
CA ASN A 79 -8.04 9.62 -10.23
C ASN A 79 -6.59 10.05 -10.44
N LEU A 80 -6.00 9.57 -11.53
CA LEU A 80 -4.61 9.83 -11.89
C LEU A 80 -4.58 10.63 -13.19
N SER A 81 -4.08 11.86 -13.10
CA SER A 81 -3.82 12.71 -14.26
C SER A 81 -2.31 12.79 -14.47
N LEU A 82 -1.81 12.25 -15.58
CA LEU A 82 -0.41 12.33 -15.97
C LEU A 82 -0.25 13.12 -17.26
N ASP A 83 0.89 13.77 -17.42
CA ASP A 83 1.34 14.39 -18.66
C ASP A 83 1.49 13.37 -19.82
N LYS A 84 1.76 12.11 -19.48
CA LYS A 84 1.89 11.00 -20.43
C LYS A 84 1.17 9.76 -19.93
N THR A 85 0.37 9.17 -20.81
CA THR A 85 -0.40 7.96 -20.52
C THR A 85 0.53 6.76 -20.32
N PRO A 86 0.38 5.98 -19.23
CA PRO A 86 1.16 4.78 -18.99
C PRO A 86 0.80 3.70 -20.01
N SER A 87 1.80 2.97 -20.50
CA SER A 87 1.55 1.86 -21.40
C SER A 87 0.81 0.72 -20.67
N PRO A 88 -0.07 -0.04 -21.35
CA PRO A 88 -0.72 -1.21 -20.75
C PRO A 88 0.29 -2.22 -20.20
N ALA A 89 1.44 -2.37 -20.84
CA ALA A 89 2.52 -3.25 -20.39
C ALA A 89 3.13 -2.79 -19.05
N ALA A 90 3.35 -1.48 -18.88
CA ALA A 90 3.86 -0.93 -17.63
C ALA A 90 2.87 -1.13 -16.47
N LEU A 91 1.57 -0.94 -16.73
CA LEU A 91 0.52 -1.18 -15.73
C LEU A 91 0.35 -2.67 -15.40
N ALA A 92 0.47 -3.56 -16.40
CA ALA A 92 0.41 -5.00 -16.19
C ALA A 92 1.59 -5.53 -15.36
N LYS A 93 2.79 -4.93 -15.52
CA LYS A 93 3.97 -5.23 -14.69
C LYS A 93 3.86 -4.62 -13.29
N GLY A 94 3.05 -3.58 -13.11
CA GLY A 94 2.99 -2.76 -11.91
C GLY A 94 4.10 -1.72 -11.89
N ALA A 95 3.76 -0.50 -12.28
CA ALA A 95 4.65 0.66 -12.27
C ALA A 95 4.92 1.13 -10.83
N VAL A 96 5.99 1.91 -10.64
CA VAL A 96 6.30 2.56 -9.36
C VAL A 96 5.80 4.00 -9.43
N LEU A 97 4.94 4.37 -8.51
CA LEU A 97 4.41 5.72 -8.33
C LEU A 97 5.02 6.31 -7.06
N LEU A 98 5.64 7.48 -7.17
CA LEU A 98 6.19 8.23 -6.04
C LEU A 98 5.29 9.45 -5.79
N VAL A 99 4.73 9.54 -4.60
CA VAL A 99 4.01 10.72 -4.13
C VAL A 99 4.98 11.69 -3.45
N HIS A 100 5.07 12.91 -3.96
CA HIS A 100 6.01 13.92 -3.48
C HIS A 100 5.38 14.90 -2.49
N GLY A 101 6.23 15.57 -1.72
CA GLY A 101 5.80 16.58 -0.74
C GLY A 101 5.29 15.97 0.57
N ILE A 102 5.36 14.66 0.70
CA ILE A 102 5.06 13.94 1.93
C ILE A 102 6.26 13.08 2.30
N SER A 103 6.73 13.26 3.53
CA SER A 103 7.75 12.42 4.12
C SER A 103 7.11 11.16 4.70
N GLU A 104 7.33 10.01 4.07
CA GLU A 104 6.88 8.73 4.66
C GLU A 104 7.51 8.52 6.04
N ALA A 105 8.76 8.97 6.22
CA ALA A 105 9.49 8.89 7.49
C ALA A 105 8.82 9.70 8.61
N ALA A 106 8.44 10.96 8.33
CA ALA A 106 7.85 11.85 9.34
C ALA A 106 6.39 11.52 9.65
N MET A 107 5.68 10.87 8.73
CA MET A 107 4.24 10.62 8.86
C MET A 107 3.90 9.20 9.30
N GLN A 108 4.79 8.41 9.93
CA GLN A 108 4.40 7.11 10.47
C GLN A 108 3.63 7.27 11.80
N PRO A 109 2.30 7.01 11.88
CA PRO A 109 1.44 6.24 10.97
C PRO A 109 0.79 7.02 9.80
N PHE A 110 0.99 6.55 8.56
CA PHE A 110 0.65 7.31 7.35
C PHE A 110 -0.85 7.31 7.04
N HIS A 111 -1.43 8.51 6.95
CA HIS A 111 -2.82 8.74 6.55
C HIS A 111 -2.88 9.85 5.51
N VAL A 112 -3.47 9.54 4.34
CA VAL A 112 -3.89 10.53 3.34
C VAL A 112 -5.40 10.70 3.38
N GLY A 113 -5.88 11.94 3.40
CA GLY A 113 -7.31 12.25 3.36
C GLY A 113 -7.94 11.93 2.00
N PRO A 114 -9.21 11.49 1.93
CA PRO A 114 -9.91 11.38 0.65
C PRO A 114 -10.03 12.76 -0.01
N GLY A 115 -9.91 12.80 -1.33
CA GLY A 115 -10.04 14.03 -2.12
C GLY A 115 -8.81 14.96 -2.10
N GLU A 116 -7.73 14.58 -1.40
CA GLU A 116 -6.48 15.35 -1.43
C GLU A 116 -5.72 15.11 -2.74
N GLU A 117 -5.26 16.21 -3.36
CA GLU A 117 -4.42 16.15 -4.57
C GLU A 117 -2.94 16.08 -4.19
N HIS A 118 -2.24 15.08 -4.71
CA HIS A 118 -0.80 14.96 -4.52
C HIS A 118 -0.04 15.00 -5.83
N ARG A 119 1.14 15.61 -5.80
CA ARG A 119 2.08 15.58 -6.93
C ARG A 119 2.73 14.21 -7.00
N VAL A 120 2.76 13.62 -8.19
CA VAL A 120 3.29 12.28 -8.39
C VAL A 120 4.24 12.18 -9.56
N THR A 121 5.10 11.17 -9.51
CA THR A 121 5.92 10.74 -10.64
C THR A 121 5.83 9.23 -10.77
N VAL A 122 5.72 8.75 -12.00
CA VAL A 122 5.50 7.33 -12.30
C VAL A 122 6.65 6.81 -13.15
N TYR A 123 7.21 5.67 -12.77
CA TYR A 123 8.31 4.98 -13.42
C TYR A 123 7.93 3.54 -13.72
N GLU A 124 8.52 2.94 -14.75
CA GLU A 124 8.47 1.48 -14.87
C GLU A 124 9.28 0.83 -13.74
N ASP A 125 8.78 -0.27 -13.17
CA ASP A 125 9.55 -1.01 -12.18
C ASP A 125 10.76 -1.67 -12.86
N ALA A 126 11.96 -1.28 -12.44
CA ALA A 126 13.22 -1.85 -12.91
C ALA A 126 13.40 -3.31 -12.45
N LYS A 127 12.69 -3.74 -11.40
CA LYS A 127 12.79 -5.07 -10.80
C LYS A 127 11.69 -5.99 -11.31
N ASP A 128 12.01 -7.26 -11.54
CA ASP A 128 11.05 -8.30 -11.96
C ASP A 128 10.12 -8.67 -10.84
N ALA A 129 8.90 -9.17 -11.08
CA ALA A 129 7.87 -9.36 -10.04
C ALA A 129 8.31 -10.12 -8.76
N GLY A 130 9.26 -11.07 -8.86
CA GLY A 130 9.71 -11.96 -7.77
C GLY A 130 11.05 -11.59 -7.10
N THR A 131 11.75 -10.55 -7.54
CA THR A 131 12.93 -9.99 -6.86
C THR A 131 12.64 -9.64 -5.37
N LEU A 132 13.69 -9.61 -4.56
CA LEU A 132 13.65 -9.20 -3.15
C LEU A 132 13.09 -7.77 -2.97
N GLY A 133 12.55 -7.48 -1.78
CA GLY A 133 11.73 -6.28 -1.52
C GLY A 133 12.46 -4.93 -1.47
N GLN A 134 13.79 -4.89 -1.44
CA GLN A 134 14.54 -3.66 -1.21
C GLN A 134 14.43 -2.67 -2.38
N GLY A 135 14.55 -1.38 -2.09
CA GLY A 135 14.87 -0.32 -3.05
C GLY A 135 13.74 0.03 -4.00
N ILE A 136 12.49 0.14 -3.51
CA ILE A 136 11.37 0.54 -4.37
C ILE A 136 11.54 1.98 -4.91
N VAL A 137 12.27 2.83 -4.18
CA VAL A 137 12.57 4.21 -4.57
C VAL A 137 13.80 4.32 -5.49
N ASP A 138 14.54 3.23 -5.68
CA ASP A 138 15.70 3.18 -6.59
C ASP A 138 15.20 3.06 -8.04
N VAL A 139 14.54 4.12 -8.50
CA VAL A 139 13.94 4.21 -9.83
C VAL A 139 14.99 4.59 -10.88
N ASP A 140 14.83 4.07 -12.09
CA ASP A 140 15.64 4.47 -13.25
C ASP A 140 14.98 5.68 -13.93
N GLU A 141 15.64 6.84 -13.92
CA GLU A 141 15.12 8.06 -14.54
C GLU A 141 14.84 7.91 -16.04
N LYS A 142 15.55 7.00 -16.73
CA LYS A 142 15.30 6.71 -18.16
C LYS A 142 13.99 5.98 -18.39
N LYS A 143 13.43 5.36 -17.33
CA LYS A 143 12.14 4.66 -17.33
C LYS A 143 11.01 5.52 -16.77
N LEU A 144 11.17 6.84 -16.80
CA LEU A 144 10.10 7.78 -16.48
C LEU A 144 8.93 7.59 -17.44
N ILE A 145 7.77 7.27 -16.89
CA ILE A 145 6.52 7.20 -17.63
C ILE A 145 5.91 8.58 -17.74
N GLY A 146 5.78 9.29 -16.61
CA GLY A 146 5.13 10.60 -16.57
C GLY A 146 5.08 11.21 -15.18
N LYS A 147 4.70 12.49 -15.13
CA LYS A 147 4.47 13.30 -13.93
C LYS A 147 3.05 13.81 -13.93
N GLY A 148 2.51 14.05 -12.74
CA GLY A 148 1.17 14.63 -12.66
C GLY A 148 0.60 14.68 -11.26
N LYS A 149 -0.70 14.42 -11.17
CA LYS A 149 -1.48 14.50 -9.94
C LYS A 149 -2.25 13.22 -9.66
N LEU A 150 -2.27 12.85 -8.39
CA LEU A 150 -3.01 11.73 -7.85
C LEU A 150 -4.05 12.26 -6.88
N THR A 151 -5.31 11.88 -7.08
CA THR A 151 -6.39 12.10 -6.12
C THR A 151 -6.92 10.75 -5.66
N LEU A 152 -6.91 10.52 -4.34
CA LEU A 152 -7.45 9.30 -3.76
C LEU A 152 -8.96 9.42 -3.61
N GLY A 153 -9.72 8.53 -4.24
CA GLY A 153 -11.16 8.41 -4.06
C GLY A 153 -11.54 7.69 -2.75
N GLU A 154 -12.84 7.60 -2.49
CA GLU A 154 -13.40 7.16 -1.20
C GLU A 154 -13.12 5.67 -0.86
N ALA A 155 -12.85 4.83 -1.86
CA ALA A 155 -12.65 3.39 -1.68
C ALA A 155 -11.24 3.05 -1.15
N LYS A 156 -10.97 3.41 0.12
CA LYS A 156 -9.68 3.20 0.80
C LYS A 156 -9.76 2.07 1.81
N TYR A 157 -8.85 1.10 1.70
CA TYR A 157 -8.57 0.12 2.73
C TYR A 157 -7.26 0.50 3.42
N VAL A 158 -7.33 0.80 4.70
CA VAL A 158 -6.17 1.05 5.55
C VAL A 158 -6.19 0.02 6.67
N ASP A 159 -5.17 -0.83 6.73
CA ASP A 159 -5.00 -1.76 7.85
C ASP A 159 -3.80 -1.34 8.68
N SER A 160 -4.06 -0.59 9.76
CA SER A 160 -3.00 -0.12 10.65
C SER A 160 -2.63 -1.11 11.74
N VAL A 161 -3.28 -2.27 11.80
CA VAL A 161 -3.27 -3.15 12.97
C VAL A 161 -2.56 -4.46 12.66
N GLN A 162 -2.93 -5.17 11.60
CA GLN A 162 -2.41 -6.52 11.36
C GLN A 162 -0.93 -6.52 10.98
N MET A 163 -0.48 -5.50 10.24
CA MET A 163 0.93 -5.38 9.87
C MET A 163 1.85 -4.92 11.01
N ASN A 164 1.29 -4.26 12.04
CA ASN A 164 2.02 -3.82 13.23
C ASN A 164 1.90 -4.79 14.39
N LYS A 165 1.20 -5.91 14.20
CA LYS A 165 1.01 -6.88 15.26
C LYS A 165 2.36 -7.45 15.64
N ASP A 166 2.83 -7.11 16.83
CA ASP A 166 3.99 -7.76 17.42
C ASP A 166 3.63 -9.23 17.67
N PRO A 167 4.23 -10.20 16.96
CA PRO A 167 3.96 -11.61 17.19
C PRO A 167 4.38 -12.07 18.59
N PHE A 168 5.22 -11.29 19.28
CA PHE A 168 5.66 -11.51 20.65
C PHE A 168 5.03 -10.53 21.64
N GLY A 169 4.13 -9.67 21.18
CA GLY A 169 3.43 -8.72 22.03
C GLY A 169 2.61 -9.48 23.06
N LEU A 170 2.94 -9.27 24.34
CA LEU A 170 2.17 -9.85 25.44
C LEU A 170 0.72 -9.37 25.32
N LYS A 171 -0.24 -10.30 25.35
CA LYS A 171 -1.64 -9.91 25.26
C LYS A 171 -2.06 -9.24 26.56
N GLU A 172 -2.97 -8.27 26.48
CA GLU A 172 -3.62 -7.74 27.67
C GLU A 172 -4.36 -8.90 28.37
N GLY A 173 -3.82 -9.36 29.51
CA GLY A 173 -4.26 -10.57 30.18
C GLY A 173 -3.18 -11.65 30.39
N ASP A 174 -2.04 -11.57 29.70
CA ASP A 174 -0.90 -12.46 29.93
C ASP A 174 -0.37 -12.30 31.37
N GLU A 175 -0.11 -13.41 32.05
CA GLU A 175 0.45 -13.45 33.40
C GLU A 175 1.74 -12.60 33.49
N LYS A 176 2.58 -12.69 32.45
CA LYS A 176 3.81 -11.87 32.33
C LYS A 176 3.48 -10.38 32.20
N PHE A 177 2.48 -9.99 31.42
CA PHE A 177 2.08 -8.59 31.28
C PHE A 177 1.56 -8.02 32.61
N LYS A 178 0.74 -8.78 33.33
CA LYS A 178 0.22 -8.40 34.66
C LYS A 178 1.35 -8.25 35.68
N ALA A 179 2.34 -9.15 35.66
CA ALA A 179 3.50 -9.09 36.55
C ALA A 179 4.34 -7.83 36.30
N TRP A 180 4.65 -7.52 35.04
CA TRP A 180 5.41 -6.32 34.68
C TRP A 180 4.66 -5.03 35.03
N LYS A 181 3.34 -4.96 34.78
CA LYS A 181 2.51 -3.81 35.17
C LYS A 181 2.55 -3.57 36.67
N LYS A 182 2.44 -4.64 37.48
CA LYS A 182 2.50 -4.57 38.94
C LYS A 182 3.87 -4.06 39.44
N ILE A 183 4.96 -4.48 38.79
CA ILE A 183 6.32 -4.02 39.12
C ILE A 183 6.46 -2.52 38.81
N PHE A 184 6.01 -2.06 37.64
CA PHE A 184 6.07 -0.64 37.28
C PHE A 184 5.20 0.24 38.17
N ASP A 185 4.00 -0.20 38.53
CA ASP A 185 3.12 0.52 39.46
C ASP A 185 3.74 0.63 40.86
N GLN A 186 4.49 -0.39 41.30
CA GLN A 186 5.21 -0.38 42.58
C GLN A 186 6.37 0.62 42.56
N ILE A 187 7.18 0.61 41.49
CA ILE A 187 8.30 1.55 41.32
C ILE A 187 7.79 3.00 41.25
N GLY A 188 6.67 3.26 40.57
CA GLY A 188 6.08 4.59 40.47
C GLY A 188 5.65 5.16 41.83
N LYS A 189 5.14 4.31 42.73
CA LYS A 189 4.77 4.70 44.10
C LYS A 189 5.96 4.93 45.02
N GLU A 190 7.11 4.33 44.71
CA GLU A 190 8.35 4.49 45.49
C GLU A 190 9.17 5.72 45.05
N LEU A 191 8.79 6.35 43.92
CA LEU A 191 9.42 7.55 43.37
C LEU A 191 8.60 8.84 43.63
N GLU A 192 7.41 8.74 44.22
CA GLU A 192 6.63 9.86 44.79
C GLU A 192 6.94 10.06 46.28
#